data_AF-A0A5C5BEQ4-F1
#
_entry.id   AF-A0A5C5BEQ4-F1
#
_cell.length_a   1.000
_cell.length_b   1.000
_cell.length_c   1.000
_cell.angle_alpha   90.00
_cell.angle_beta   90.00
_cell.angle_gamma   90.00
#
_symmetry.space_group_name_H-M   'P 1'
#
loop_
_entity.id
_entity.type
_entity.pdbx_description
1 polymer ?
#
loop_
_entity_poly.entity_id
_entity_poly.type
_entity_poly.pdbx_seq_one_letter_code
_entity_poly.pdbx_strand_id
1 'polypeptide(L)'
;MTDIAVDPVLLDADLAESWDAVIDWLRSLDDEVFDAETPLPGWRVRDLVTHLGLSMRVLANAEPADPADGTTQRHDLCSYLAAYSADADGIREAARTGEDDTADPVTLAEERGAAALATLARLRREGVTRVLTRRGVIDLTTLVLTRLVEVVVHGDDLARSAHVPTPVDPTARTTVAQAFLSMVNRRSGYDLEVGDERAWIRLAAGRIGWDQRGGALRSGNLAEGLPDLREWLPVVG
;
A
#
# COMPACT_ATOMS: atom_id res chain seq x y z
N MET A 1 15.11 4.09 10.04
CA MET A 1 15.62 4.75 8.82
C MET A 1 15.10 3.97 7.63
N THR A 2 14.16 4.57 6.90
CA THR A 2 13.69 4.05 5.62
C THR A 2 14.83 4.28 4.63
N ASP A 3 15.49 3.21 4.16
CA ASP A 3 16.66 3.33 3.25
C ASP A 3 16.25 3.74 1.83
N ILE A 4 14.96 3.91 1.57
CA ILE A 4 14.48 4.51 0.33
C ILE A 4 14.47 6.01 0.56
N ALA A 5 15.40 6.72 -0.07
CA ALA A 5 15.41 8.17 -0.11
C ALA A 5 14.23 8.65 -1.00
N VAL A 6 13.02 8.61 -0.45
CA VAL A 6 11.84 9.19 -1.10
C VAL A 6 11.74 10.64 -0.65
N ASP A 7 11.63 11.57 -1.60
CA ASP A 7 11.30 12.96 -1.31
C ASP A 7 9.89 13.00 -0.68
N PRO A 8 9.74 13.47 0.57
CA PRO A 8 8.44 13.54 1.22
C PRO A 8 7.40 14.36 0.45
N VAL A 9 7.82 15.39 -0.30
CA VAL A 9 6.91 16.23 -1.08
C VAL A 9 6.35 15.45 -2.27
N LEU A 10 7.22 14.74 -2.98
CA LEU A 10 6.79 13.88 -4.10
C LEU A 10 5.90 12.74 -3.60
N LEU A 11 6.25 12.13 -2.46
CA LEU A 11 5.45 11.06 -1.88
C LEU A 11 4.04 11.51 -1.46
N ASP A 12 3.93 12.69 -0.85
CA ASP A 12 2.65 13.26 -0.45
C ASP A 12 1.78 13.57 -1.69
N ALA A 13 2.39 14.08 -2.78
CA ALA A 13 1.72 14.31 -4.06
C ALA A 13 1.27 13.00 -4.73
N ASP A 14 2.18 12.02 -4.85
CA ASP A 14 1.88 10.69 -5.41
C ASP A 14 0.70 10.03 -4.69
N LEU A 15 0.62 10.15 -3.36
CA LEU A 15 -0.51 9.62 -2.58
C LEU A 15 -1.81 10.36 -2.89
N ALA A 16 -1.80 11.69 -2.91
CA ALA A 16 -3.00 12.47 -3.18
C ALA A 16 -3.53 12.22 -4.60
N GLU A 17 -2.66 12.29 -5.60
CA GLU A 17 -3.02 12.10 -7.01
C GLU A 17 -3.49 10.66 -7.28
N SER A 18 -2.80 9.65 -6.74
CA SER A 18 -3.23 8.26 -6.90
C SER A 18 -4.55 7.97 -6.19
N TRP A 19 -4.78 8.59 -5.02
CA TRP A 19 -6.02 8.44 -4.29
C TRP A 19 -7.20 9.04 -5.06
N ASP A 20 -7.06 10.29 -5.50
CA ASP A 20 -8.10 10.99 -6.27
C ASP A 20 -8.41 10.25 -7.58
N ALA A 21 -7.38 9.79 -8.29
CA ALA A 21 -7.55 9.01 -9.51
C ALA A 21 -8.31 7.69 -9.28
N VAL A 22 -8.03 6.99 -8.17
CA VAL A 22 -8.78 5.77 -7.80
C VAL A 22 -10.23 6.10 -7.46
N ILE A 23 -10.50 7.15 -6.69
CA ILE A 23 -11.88 7.53 -6.31
C ILE A 23 -12.69 7.97 -7.54
N ASP A 24 -12.14 8.83 -8.39
CA ASP A 24 -12.81 9.28 -9.61
C ASP A 24 -13.08 8.11 -10.56
N TRP A 25 -12.15 7.16 -10.64
CA TRP A 25 -12.36 5.94 -11.40
C TRP A 25 -13.48 5.07 -10.79
N LEU A 26 -13.48 4.84 -9.48
CA LEU A 26 -14.52 4.04 -8.80
C LEU A 26 -15.93 4.63 -8.99
N ARG A 27 -16.07 5.95 -8.97
CA ARG A 27 -17.33 6.66 -9.25
C ARG A 27 -17.85 6.47 -10.67
N SER A 28 -16.97 6.10 -11.60
CA SER A 28 -17.32 5.90 -13.01
C SER A 28 -17.71 4.46 -13.34
N LEU A 29 -17.56 3.52 -12.40
CA LEU A 29 -17.89 2.12 -12.60
C LEU A 29 -19.39 1.87 -12.41
N ASP A 30 -19.89 0.87 -13.14
CA ASP A 30 -21.25 0.37 -12.95
C ASP A 30 -21.36 -0.46 -11.66
N ASP A 31 -22.54 -0.44 -11.03
CA ASP A 31 -22.81 -1.10 -9.75
C ASP A 31 -22.49 -2.62 -9.78
N GLU A 32 -22.66 -3.28 -10.93
CA GLU A 32 -22.38 -4.72 -11.08
C GLU A 32 -20.91 -5.07 -10.84
N VAL A 33 -19.98 -4.15 -11.10
CA VAL A 33 -18.54 -4.37 -10.88
C VAL A 33 -18.25 -4.56 -9.39
N PHE A 34 -19.04 -3.96 -8.49
CA PHE A 34 -18.83 -4.05 -7.05
C PHE A 34 -19.09 -5.44 -6.46
N ASP A 35 -19.80 -6.31 -7.20
CA ASP A 35 -20.00 -7.71 -6.84
C ASP A 35 -19.00 -8.69 -7.47
N ALA A 36 -18.12 -8.21 -8.37
CA ALA A 36 -17.10 -9.03 -8.99
C ALA A 36 -16.06 -9.51 -7.98
N GLU A 37 -15.53 -10.71 -8.20
CA GLU A 37 -14.40 -11.24 -7.44
C GLU A 37 -13.12 -10.47 -7.73
N THR A 38 -12.29 -10.32 -6.70
CA THR A 38 -10.95 -9.74 -6.83
C THR A 38 -9.88 -10.83 -6.87
N PRO A 39 -8.62 -10.50 -7.23
CA PRO A 39 -7.49 -11.42 -7.07
C PRO A 39 -7.24 -11.90 -5.64
N LEU A 40 -7.83 -11.24 -4.64
CA LEU A 40 -7.79 -11.66 -3.23
C LEU A 40 -8.91 -12.68 -2.98
N PRO A 41 -8.60 -13.94 -2.63
CA PRO A 41 -9.61 -14.98 -2.49
C PRO A 41 -10.72 -14.63 -1.51
N GLY A 42 -11.97 -14.66 -1.98
CA GLY A 42 -13.16 -14.39 -1.17
C GLY A 42 -13.40 -12.91 -0.84
N TRP A 43 -12.76 -12.00 -1.58
CA TRP A 43 -13.02 -10.56 -1.54
C TRP A 43 -13.70 -10.12 -2.83
N ARG A 44 -14.81 -9.40 -2.71
CA ARG A 44 -15.42 -8.66 -3.81
C ARG A 44 -14.82 -7.27 -3.92
N VAL A 45 -15.05 -6.61 -5.05
CA VAL A 45 -14.62 -5.22 -5.29
C VAL A 45 -15.10 -4.29 -4.17
N ARG A 46 -16.37 -4.38 -3.74
CA ARG A 46 -16.89 -3.58 -2.61
C ARG A 46 -16.12 -3.77 -1.29
N ASP A 47 -15.69 -5.01 -1.03
CA ASP A 47 -14.95 -5.35 0.19
C ASP A 47 -13.57 -4.67 0.13
N LEU A 48 -12.93 -4.70 -1.05
CA LEU A 48 -11.62 -4.11 -1.28
C LEU A 48 -11.65 -2.58 -1.25
N VAL A 49 -12.69 -1.94 -1.79
CA VAL A 49 -12.91 -0.49 -1.67
C VAL A 49 -13.10 -0.08 -0.20
N THR A 50 -13.87 -0.87 0.56
CA THR A 50 -14.04 -0.66 2.00
C THR A 50 -12.70 -0.74 2.73
N HIS A 51 -11.88 -1.74 2.42
CA HIS A 51 -10.53 -1.89 2.98
C HIS A 51 -9.62 -0.71 2.65
N LEU A 52 -9.62 -0.21 1.41
CA LEU A 52 -8.87 0.99 1.04
C LEU A 52 -9.26 2.20 1.89
N GLY A 53 -10.55 2.41 2.12
CA GLY A 53 -11.02 3.46 3.04
C GLY A 53 -10.51 3.24 4.48
N LEU A 54 -10.60 2.01 4.99
CA LEU A 54 -10.09 1.67 6.32
C LEU A 54 -8.57 1.83 6.44
N SER A 55 -7.81 1.57 5.37
CA SER A 55 -6.38 1.77 5.33
C SER A 55 -6.05 3.27 5.44
N MET A 56 -6.80 4.17 4.79
CA MET A 56 -6.63 5.62 4.93
C MET A 56 -6.97 6.14 6.33
N ARG A 57 -7.92 5.52 7.05
CA ARG A 57 -8.20 5.87 8.45
C ARG A 57 -7.00 5.77 9.37
N VAL A 58 -6.01 4.93 9.05
CA VAL A 58 -4.78 4.84 9.85
C VAL A 58 -4.02 6.17 9.84
N LEU A 59 -3.92 6.82 8.68
CA LEU A 59 -3.31 8.15 8.53
C LEU A 59 -4.23 9.25 9.06
N ALA A 60 -5.54 9.15 8.85
CA ALA A 60 -6.50 10.13 9.36
C ALA A 60 -6.46 10.24 10.90
N ASN A 61 -6.23 9.13 11.60
CA ASN A 61 -6.13 9.06 13.05
C ASN A 61 -4.69 9.16 13.58
N ALA A 62 -3.71 9.48 12.74
CA ALA A 62 -2.33 9.61 13.18
C ALA A 62 -2.15 10.89 14.00
N GLU A 63 -1.53 10.74 15.18
CA GLU A 63 -1.24 11.83 16.10
C GLU A 63 0.27 12.04 16.23
N PRO A 64 0.76 13.26 16.51
CA PRO A 64 2.19 13.46 16.78
C PRO A 64 2.66 12.54 17.90
N ALA A 65 3.77 11.82 17.68
CA ALA A 65 4.37 11.01 18.73
C ALA A 65 5.03 11.92 19.77
N ASP A 66 4.89 11.60 21.06
CA ASP A 66 5.64 12.26 22.12
C ASP A 66 7.14 11.96 21.96
N PRO A 67 8.01 12.96 21.73
CA PRO A 67 9.45 12.74 21.59
C PRO A 67 10.10 12.15 22.85
N ALA A 68 9.48 12.33 24.03
CA ALA A 68 9.96 11.81 25.30
C ALA A 68 9.55 10.36 25.57
N ASP A 69 8.59 9.81 24.82
CA ASP A 69 8.18 8.42 24.97
C ASP A 69 9.19 7.46 24.32
N GLY A 70 9.97 6.81 25.17
CA GLY A 70 10.91 5.75 24.81
C GLY A 70 10.37 4.33 24.98
N THR A 71 9.13 4.19 25.46
CA THR A 71 8.56 2.88 25.83
C THR A 71 7.72 2.28 24.71
N THR A 72 7.10 3.11 23.88
CA THR A 72 6.33 2.64 22.73
C THR A 72 7.23 2.05 21.64
N GLN A 73 6.82 0.88 21.12
CA GLN A 73 7.53 0.21 20.03
C GLN A 73 7.66 1.12 18.80
N ARG A 74 8.86 1.15 18.22
CA ARG A 74 9.15 1.88 16.99
C ARG A 74 9.17 0.93 15.81
N HIS A 75 8.59 1.38 14.70
CA HIS A 75 8.54 0.63 13.46
C HIS A 75 9.32 1.33 12.34
N ASP A 76 10.01 0.53 11.54
CA ASP A 76 10.42 0.88 10.19
C ASP A 76 9.40 0.34 9.16
N LEU A 77 9.63 0.59 7.87
CA LEU A 77 8.71 0.13 6.81
C LEU A 77 8.47 -1.39 6.88
N CYS A 78 9.54 -2.18 6.98
CA CYS A 78 9.48 -3.63 7.00
C CYS A 78 8.65 -4.16 8.18
N SER A 79 8.98 -3.73 9.39
CA SER A 79 8.29 -4.17 10.61
C SER A 79 6.85 -3.66 10.68
N TYR A 80 6.55 -2.48 10.11
CA TYR A 80 5.19 -1.96 10.05
C TYR A 80 4.31 -2.78 9.09
N LEU A 81 4.79 -3.05 7.88
CA LEU A 81 4.06 -3.84 6.88
C LEU A 81 3.85 -5.29 7.34
N ALA A 82 4.83 -5.89 8.00
CA ALA A 82 4.68 -7.23 8.58
C ALA A 82 3.64 -7.26 9.73
N ALA A 83 3.58 -6.21 10.56
CA ALA A 83 2.55 -6.09 11.59
C ALA A 83 1.16 -5.73 11.02
N TYR A 84 1.11 -5.25 9.77
CA TYR A 84 -0.13 -4.95 9.07
C TYR A 84 -0.79 -6.22 8.53
N SER A 85 -0.02 -7.12 7.91
CA SER A 85 -0.57 -8.35 7.33
C SER A 85 -1.05 -9.37 8.36
N ALA A 86 -0.42 -9.42 9.54
CA ALA A 86 -0.89 -10.23 10.66
C ALA A 86 -2.30 -9.81 11.18
N ASP A 87 -2.77 -8.62 10.84
CA ASP A 87 -4.07 -8.05 11.23
C ASP A 87 -5.08 -8.01 10.06
N ALA A 88 -4.69 -8.47 8.86
CA ALA A 88 -5.55 -8.46 7.67
C ALA A 88 -6.84 -9.28 7.86
N ASP A 89 -6.79 -10.35 8.68
CA ASP A 89 -7.97 -11.12 9.08
C ASP A 89 -8.93 -10.32 10.00
N GLY A 90 -8.41 -9.41 10.83
CA GLY A 90 -9.23 -8.50 11.64
C GLY A 90 -9.90 -7.41 10.80
N ILE A 91 -9.24 -6.93 9.75
CA ILE A 91 -9.80 -5.98 8.77
C ILE A 91 -10.84 -6.68 7.88
N ARG A 92 -10.58 -7.94 7.49
CA ARG A 92 -11.55 -8.79 6.79
C ARG A 92 -12.84 -8.96 7.58
N GLU A 93 -12.72 -9.22 8.88
CA GLU A 93 -13.88 -9.33 9.76
C GLU A 93 -14.57 -7.98 9.93
N ALA A 94 -13.84 -6.88 10.12
CA ALA A 94 -14.43 -5.54 10.19
C ALA A 94 -15.09 -5.07 8.88
N ALA A 95 -14.63 -5.52 7.71
CA ALA A 95 -15.27 -5.26 6.42
C ALA A 95 -16.54 -6.11 6.23
N ARG A 96 -16.58 -7.33 6.78
CA ARG A 96 -17.77 -8.20 6.78
C ARG A 96 -18.81 -7.83 7.83
N THR A 97 -18.37 -7.31 8.97
CA THR A 97 -19.22 -7.00 10.14
C THR A 97 -19.49 -5.51 10.30
N GLY A 98 -18.85 -4.67 9.49
CA GLY A 98 -18.98 -3.22 9.53
C GLY A 98 -20.42 -2.80 9.28
N GLU A 99 -21.01 -2.23 10.33
CA GLU A 99 -22.33 -1.61 10.38
C GLU A 99 -22.47 -0.54 9.29
N ASP A 100 -23.03 -0.92 8.16
CA ASP A 100 -24.23 -0.36 7.51
C ASP A 100 -24.23 -0.88 6.07
N ASP A 101 -24.88 -2.04 5.84
CA ASP A 101 -25.00 -2.70 4.53
C ASP A 101 -25.76 -1.83 3.49
N THR A 102 -26.09 -0.58 3.85
CA THR A 102 -26.78 0.43 3.04
C THR A 102 -25.89 1.59 2.59
N ALA A 103 -24.70 1.77 3.19
CA ALA A 103 -23.81 2.88 2.84
C ALA A 103 -22.95 2.55 1.62
N ASP A 104 -22.86 3.47 0.66
CA ASP A 104 -22.02 3.32 -0.53
C ASP A 104 -20.53 3.23 -0.14
N PRO A 105 -19.84 2.12 -0.47
CA PRO A 105 -18.43 1.94 -0.12
C PRO A 105 -17.52 3.00 -0.76
N VAL A 106 -17.87 3.54 -1.94
CA VAL A 106 -17.07 4.58 -2.61
C VAL A 106 -17.13 5.89 -1.84
N THR A 107 -18.34 6.34 -1.48
CA THR A 107 -18.55 7.53 -0.64
C THR A 107 -17.78 7.42 0.68
N LEU A 108 -17.87 6.28 1.38
CA LEU A 108 -17.14 6.07 2.63
C LEU A 108 -15.62 6.05 2.44
N ALA A 109 -15.13 5.48 1.35
CA ALA A 109 -13.70 5.52 1.03
C ALA A 109 -13.25 6.96 0.83
N GLU A 110 -13.95 7.71 -0.01
CA GLU A 110 -13.66 9.12 -0.30
C GLU A 110 -13.55 9.97 0.97
N GLU A 111 -14.55 9.91 1.86
CA GLU A 111 -14.55 10.66 3.12
C GLU A 111 -13.31 10.35 3.97
N ARG A 112 -12.93 9.07 4.05
CA ARG A 112 -11.76 8.62 4.83
C ARG A 112 -10.46 9.07 4.19
N GLY A 113 -10.38 9.06 2.87
CA GLY A 113 -9.26 9.60 2.11
C GLY A 113 -9.07 11.10 2.32
N ALA A 114 -10.16 11.87 2.18
CA ALA A 114 -10.14 13.31 2.42
C ALA A 114 -9.68 13.64 3.85
N ALA A 115 -10.19 12.92 4.85
CA ALA A 115 -9.74 13.08 6.24
C ALA A 115 -8.25 12.76 6.42
N ALA A 116 -7.75 11.70 5.77
CA ALA A 116 -6.34 11.33 5.83
C ALA A 116 -5.41 12.37 5.20
N LEU A 117 -5.76 12.89 4.02
CA LEU A 117 -4.98 13.93 3.34
C LEU A 117 -5.01 15.26 4.11
N ALA A 118 -6.14 15.62 4.72
CA ALA A 118 -6.24 16.77 5.61
C ALA A 118 -5.35 16.63 6.85
N THR A 119 -5.34 15.44 7.48
CA THR A 119 -4.44 15.13 8.60
C THR A 119 -2.97 15.19 8.19
N LEU A 120 -2.61 14.63 7.03
CA LEU A 120 -1.24 14.71 6.51
C LEU A 120 -0.79 16.17 6.32
N ALA A 121 -1.60 16.99 5.65
CA ALA A 121 -1.31 18.40 5.44
C ALA A 121 -1.15 19.17 6.77
N ARG A 122 -1.98 18.86 7.78
CA ARG A 122 -1.84 19.43 9.13
C ARG A 122 -0.51 19.03 9.78
N LEU A 123 -0.20 17.73 9.83
CA LEU A 123 1.02 17.21 10.45
C LEU A 123 2.29 17.77 9.79
N ARG A 124 2.30 17.89 8.45
CA ARG A 124 3.40 18.52 7.70
C ARG A 124 3.58 19.99 8.08
N ARG A 125 2.50 20.77 8.16
CA ARG A 125 2.56 22.19 8.58
C ARG A 125 3.06 22.37 10.01
N GLU A 126 2.74 21.43 10.90
CA GLU A 126 3.20 21.42 12.29
C GLU A 126 4.66 20.93 12.45
N GLY A 127 5.32 20.52 11.35
CA GLY A 127 6.68 20.00 11.39
C GLY A 127 6.81 18.62 12.03
N VAL A 128 5.72 17.85 12.08
CA VAL A 128 5.69 16.52 12.71
C VAL A 128 6.46 15.54 11.83
N THR A 129 7.43 14.85 12.43
CA THR A 129 8.26 13.85 11.73
C THR A 129 7.93 12.42 12.12
N ARG A 130 7.29 12.22 13.28
CA ARG A 130 6.88 10.91 13.80
C ARG A 130 5.48 10.97 14.37
N VAL A 131 4.75 9.89 14.16
CA VAL A 131 3.37 9.75 14.58
C VAL A 131 3.16 8.48 15.38
N LEU A 132 2.25 8.54 16.34
CA LEU A 132 1.72 7.39 17.04
C LEU A 132 0.57 6.80 16.22
N THR A 133 0.60 5.49 16.03
CA THR A 133 -0.51 4.71 15.48
C THR A 133 -0.87 3.60 16.47
N ARG A 134 -1.96 2.86 16.21
CA ARG A 134 -2.31 1.67 17.01
C ARG A 134 -1.21 0.63 17.14
N ARG A 135 -0.28 0.58 16.17
CA ARG A 135 0.84 -0.37 16.14
C ARG A 135 2.10 0.19 16.81
N GLY A 136 2.09 1.44 17.25
CA GLY A 136 3.25 2.12 17.82
C GLY A 136 3.71 3.31 16.98
N VAL A 137 4.94 3.75 17.24
CA VAL A 137 5.52 4.96 16.64
C VAL A 137 6.17 4.65 15.30
N ILE A 138 5.91 5.50 14.31
CA ILE A 138 6.50 5.41 12.96
C ILE A 138 6.83 6.80 12.43
N ASP A 139 7.87 6.90 11.58
CA ASP A 139 8.14 8.15 10.85
C ASP A 139 6.96 8.47 9.90
N LEU A 140 6.54 9.73 9.85
CA LEU A 140 5.36 10.16 9.09
C LEU A 140 5.50 9.79 7.60
N THR A 141 6.66 10.06 7.00
CA THR A 141 6.95 9.69 5.61
C THR A 141 6.82 8.18 5.37
N THR A 142 7.20 7.36 6.35
CA THR A 142 7.05 5.90 6.25
C THR A 142 5.58 5.49 6.35
N LEU A 143 4.79 6.15 7.20
CA LEU A 143 3.34 5.91 7.24
C LEU A 143 2.67 6.27 5.91
N VAL A 144 3.02 7.41 5.31
CA VAL A 144 2.53 7.82 3.98
C VAL A 144 2.91 6.78 2.92
N LEU A 145 4.16 6.31 2.91
CA LEU A 145 4.60 5.25 1.99
C LEU A 145 3.77 3.98 2.13
N THR A 146 3.41 3.58 3.36
CA THR A 146 2.53 2.42 3.55
C THR A 146 1.13 2.65 2.97
N ARG A 147 0.60 3.88 3.01
CA ARG A 147 -0.70 4.18 2.39
C ARG A 147 -0.59 4.16 0.87
N LEU A 148 0.49 4.69 0.30
CA LEU A 148 0.74 4.63 -1.14
C LEU A 148 0.85 3.16 -1.61
N VAL A 149 1.52 2.30 -0.84
CA VAL A 149 1.58 0.85 -1.11
C VAL A 149 0.17 0.26 -1.21
N GLU A 150 -0.71 0.53 -0.24
CA GLU A 150 -2.10 0.04 -0.25
C GLU A 150 -2.85 0.51 -1.51
N VAL A 151 -2.75 1.81 -1.85
CA VAL A 151 -3.41 2.39 -3.03
C VAL A 151 -2.90 1.77 -4.32
N VAL A 152 -1.58 1.62 -4.48
CA VAL A 152 -0.98 1.07 -5.71
C VAL A 152 -1.30 -0.41 -5.88
N VAL A 153 -1.14 -1.21 -4.83
CA VAL A 153 -1.37 -2.66 -4.87
C VAL A 153 -2.86 -2.93 -5.12
N HIS A 154 -3.74 -2.33 -4.32
CA HIS A 154 -5.16 -2.61 -4.45
C HIS A 154 -5.81 -1.88 -5.62
N GLY A 155 -5.23 -0.77 -6.08
CA GLY A 155 -5.60 -0.16 -7.37
C GLY A 155 -5.32 -1.09 -8.57
N ASP A 156 -4.25 -1.90 -8.54
CA ASP A 156 -4.03 -2.95 -9.55
C ASP A 156 -5.01 -4.12 -9.37
N ASP A 157 -5.27 -4.56 -8.13
CA ASP A 157 -6.25 -5.61 -7.83
C ASP A 157 -7.65 -5.23 -8.35
N LEU A 158 -8.10 -3.99 -8.10
CA LEU A 158 -9.38 -3.46 -8.57
C LEU A 158 -9.43 -3.37 -10.10
N ALA A 159 -8.40 -2.81 -10.73
CA ALA A 159 -8.33 -2.68 -12.18
C ALA A 159 -8.41 -4.02 -12.91
N ARG A 160 -7.78 -5.06 -12.34
CA ARG A 160 -7.88 -6.44 -12.84
C ARG A 160 -9.30 -7.00 -12.72
N SER A 161 -9.99 -6.69 -11.63
CA SER A 161 -11.36 -7.16 -11.37
C SER A 161 -12.35 -6.51 -12.34
N ALA A 162 -12.17 -5.22 -12.60
CA ALA A 162 -12.97 -4.43 -13.54
C ALA A 162 -12.53 -4.59 -15.01
N HIS A 163 -11.43 -5.30 -15.30
CA HIS A 163 -10.87 -5.50 -16.65
C HIS A 163 -10.52 -4.20 -17.39
N VAL A 164 -10.03 -3.20 -16.66
CA VAL A 164 -9.63 -1.88 -17.19
C VAL A 164 -8.19 -1.54 -16.81
N PRO A 165 -7.55 -0.56 -17.46
CA PRO A 165 -6.26 -0.05 -17.01
C PRO A 165 -6.35 0.51 -15.59
N THR A 166 -5.29 0.33 -14.79
CA THR A 166 -5.23 0.91 -13.44
C THR A 166 -5.17 2.43 -13.51
N PRO A 167 -5.94 3.15 -12.66
CA PRO A 167 -5.89 4.62 -12.60
C PRO A 167 -4.66 5.16 -11.87
N VAL A 168 -3.82 4.28 -11.29
CA VAL A 168 -2.65 4.66 -10.50
C VAL A 168 -1.54 5.23 -11.38
N ASP A 169 -0.98 6.36 -10.93
CA ASP A 169 0.08 7.08 -11.65
C ASP A 169 1.39 6.25 -11.79
N PRO A 170 2.10 6.33 -12.93
CA PRO A 170 3.42 5.73 -13.10
C PRO A 170 4.48 6.09 -12.03
N THR A 171 4.52 7.31 -11.50
CA THR A 171 5.49 7.71 -10.44
C THR A 171 5.19 6.98 -9.15
N ALA A 172 3.92 6.94 -8.72
CA ALA A 172 3.48 6.18 -7.56
C ALA A 172 3.84 4.69 -7.67
N ARG A 173 3.64 4.11 -8.86
CA ARG A 173 4.03 2.72 -9.14
C ARG A 173 5.54 2.52 -9.04
N THR A 174 6.34 3.45 -9.59
CA THR A 174 7.80 3.43 -9.49
C THR A 174 8.24 3.46 -8.03
N THR A 175 7.70 4.39 -7.25
CA THR A 175 8.00 4.56 -5.81
C THR A 175 7.74 3.27 -5.03
N VAL A 176 6.59 2.63 -5.24
CA VAL A 176 6.24 1.36 -4.58
C VAL A 176 7.11 0.19 -5.05
N ALA A 177 7.39 0.09 -6.36
CA ALA A 177 8.28 -0.93 -6.91
C ALA A 177 9.69 -0.85 -6.30
N GLN A 178 10.24 0.36 -6.19
CA GLN A 178 11.54 0.60 -5.55
C GLN A 178 11.50 0.33 -4.05
N ALA A 179 10.38 0.62 -3.38
CA ALA A 179 10.23 0.31 -1.97
C ALA A 179 10.30 -1.20 -1.71
N PHE A 180 9.58 -2.00 -2.49
CA PHE A 180 9.67 -3.46 -2.41
C PHE A 180 11.04 -3.98 -2.81
N LEU A 181 11.69 -3.39 -3.82
CA LEU A 181 13.05 -3.76 -4.24
C LEU A 181 14.04 -3.60 -3.08
N SER A 182 14.01 -2.44 -2.41
CA SER A 182 14.85 -2.16 -1.25
C SER A 182 14.63 -3.18 -0.13
N MET A 183 13.37 -3.56 0.13
CA MET A 183 13.03 -4.56 1.14
C MET A 183 13.59 -5.94 0.80
N VAL A 184 13.42 -6.41 -0.44
CA VAL A 184 13.91 -7.75 -0.85
C VAL A 184 15.44 -7.79 -0.93
N ASN A 185 16.10 -6.73 -1.42
CA ASN A 185 17.56 -6.65 -1.44
C ASN A 185 18.12 -6.69 -0.01
N ARG A 186 17.50 -5.95 0.93
CA ARG A 186 17.92 -5.96 2.33
C ARG A 186 17.74 -7.33 2.99
N ARG A 187 16.63 -8.03 2.73
CA ARG A 187 16.34 -9.35 3.34
C ARG A 187 17.22 -10.44 2.75
N SER A 188 17.40 -10.43 1.43
CA SER A 188 18.09 -11.49 0.69
C SER A 188 19.61 -11.30 0.58
N GLY A 189 20.09 -10.05 0.65
CA GLY A 189 21.49 -9.70 0.39
C GLY A 189 21.84 -9.65 -1.10
N TYR A 190 20.90 -9.88 -2.01
CA TYR A 190 21.13 -9.78 -3.45
C TYR A 190 21.06 -8.34 -3.95
N ASP A 191 21.79 -8.08 -5.03
CA ASP A 191 21.67 -6.86 -5.82
C ASP A 191 20.71 -7.12 -6.99
N LEU A 192 19.45 -6.73 -6.81
CA LEU A 192 18.39 -6.88 -7.79
C LEU A 192 17.99 -5.51 -8.32
N GLU A 193 17.50 -5.48 -9.56
CA GLU A 193 16.90 -4.33 -10.19
C GLU A 193 15.47 -4.66 -10.66
N VAL A 194 14.59 -3.67 -10.68
CA VAL A 194 13.25 -3.81 -11.27
C VAL A 194 13.39 -3.94 -12.80
N GLY A 195 12.69 -4.93 -13.37
CA GLY A 195 12.52 -5.07 -14.82
C GLY A 195 11.15 -4.54 -15.26
N ASP A 196 10.08 -5.23 -14.85
CA ASP A 196 8.69 -4.81 -15.04
C ASP A 196 8.05 -4.50 -13.69
N GLU A 197 7.74 -3.22 -13.45
CA GLU A 197 7.19 -2.74 -12.17
C GLU A 197 5.88 -3.41 -11.79
N ARG A 198 4.99 -3.67 -12.76
CA ARG A 198 3.67 -4.23 -12.48
C ARG A 198 3.78 -5.71 -12.14
N ALA A 199 4.57 -6.46 -12.89
CA ALA A 199 4.89 -7.86 -12.58
C ALA A 199 5.61 -7.95 -11.23
N TRP A 200 6.52 -7.01 -10.95
CA TRP A 200 7.21 -6.96 -9.66
C TRP A 200 6.28 -6.69 -8.50
N ILE A 201 5.43 -5.67 -8.57
CA ILE A 201 4.46 -5.36 -7.51
C ILE A 201 3.53 -6.55 -7.26
N ARG A 202 3.04 -7.22 -8.32
CA ARG A 202 2.21 -8.42 -8.18
C ARG A 202 2.95 -9.57 -7.51
N LEU A 203 4.22 -9.80 -7.87
CA LEU A 203 5.04 -10.84 -7.25
C LEU A 203 5.34 -10.52 -5.78
N ALA A 204 5.75 -9.28 -5.52
CA ALA A 204 6.05 -8.77 -4.18
C ALA A 204 4.84 -8.77 -3.26
N ALA A 205 3.63 -8.61 -3.81
CA ALA A 205 2.37 -8.70 -3.08
C ALA A 205 1.75 -10.12 -3.11
N GLY A 206 2.39 -11.12 -3.71
CA GLY A 206 1.88 -12.49 -3.75
C GLY A 206 0.65 -12.71 -4.66
N ARG A 207 0.35 -11.78 -5.56
CA ARG A 207 -0.73 -11.90 -6.57
C ARG A 207 -0.37 -12.83 -7.72
N ILE A 208 0.92 -13.10 -7.89
CA ILE A 208 1.47 -14.12 -8.79
C ILE A 208 2.58 -14.88 -8.07
N GLY A 209 2.78 -16.15 -8.44
CA GLY A 209 3.84 -16.98 -7.89
C GLY A 209 5.19 -16.74 -8.58
N TRP A 210 6.28 -17.22 -7.96
CA TRP A 210 7.64 -17.13 -8.51
C TRP A 210 7.75 -17.68 -9.94
N ASP A 211 7.03 -18.75 -10.27
CA ASP A 211 7.08 -19.37 -11.61
C ASP A 211 6.41 -18.49 -12.69
N GLN A 212 5.61 -17.50 -12.28
CA GLN A 212 4.94 -16.53 -13.15
C GLN A 212 5.66 -15.18 -13.23
N ARG A 213 6.81 -15.04 -12.57
CA ARG A 213 7.52 -13.75 -12.40
C ARG A 213 7.86 -13.03 -13.71
N GLY A 214 8.07 -13.75 -14.80
CA GLY A 214 8.50 -13.18 -16.08
C GLY A 214 9.73 -12.27 -15.91
N GLY A 215 9.65 -11.05 -16.44
CA GLY A 215 10.69 -10.01 -16.32
C GLY A 215 10.55 -9.08 -15.12
N ALA A 216 9.83 -9.48 -14.05
CA ALA A 216 9.61 -8.64 -12.87
C ALA A 216 10.92 -8.07 -12.27
N LEU A 217 11.93 -8.92 -12.14
CA LEU A 217 13.23 -8.58 -11.59
C LEU A 217 14.36 -9.05 -12.51
N ARG A 218 15.49 -8.36 -12.43
CA ARG A 218 16.76 -8.75 -13.05
C ARG A 218 17.89 -8.65 -12.03
N SER A 219 18.97 -9.41 -12.25
CA SER A 219 20.20 -9.24 -11.48
C SER A 219 20.80 -7.87 -11.79
N GLY A 220 21.32 -7.17 -10.78
CA GLY A 220 22.14 -5.97 -10.97
C GLY A 220 23.48 -6.27 -11.66
N ASN A 221 23.95 -7.51 -11.55
CA ASN A 221 25.07 -8.02 -12.33
C ASN A 221 24.57 -8.79 -13.56
N LEU A 222 24.74 -8.19 -14.75
CA LEU A 222 24.33 -8.80 -16.03
C LEU A 222 25.00 -10.14 -16.35
N ALA A 223 26.13 -10.47 -15.70
CA ALA A 223 26.80 -11.75 -15.85
C ALA A 223 26.17 -12.87 -15.00
N GLU A 224 25.30 -12.52 -14.05
CA GLU A 224 24.64 -13.45 -13.13
C GLU A 224 23.16 -13.64 -13.49
N GLY A 225 22.69 -14.88 -13.38
CA GLY A 225 21.26 -15.16 -13.51
C GLY A 225 20.47 -14.63 -12.31
N LEU A 226 19.17 -14.39 -12.48
CA LEU A 226 18.28 -14.04 -11.38
C LEU A 226 18.29 -15.17 -10.33
N PRO A 227 18.66 -14.91 -9.06
CA PRO A 227 18.66 -15.93 -8.01
C PRO A 227 17.24 -16.41 -7.68
N ASP A 228 17.11 -17.57 -7.03
CA ASP A 228 15.82 -18.04 -6.52
C ASP A 228 15.42 -17.22 -5.28
N LEU A 229 14.30 -16.48 -5.38
CA LEU A 229 13.81 -15.61 -4.32
C LEU A 229 12.56 -16.15 -3.62
N ARG A 230 12.19 -17.43 -3.83
CA ARG A 230 10.98 -18.01 -3.22
C ARG A 230 10.92 -17.86 -1.69
N GLU A 231 12.07 -17.94 -1.02
CA GLU A 231 12.17 -17.77 0.45
C GLU A 231 11.86 -16.34 0.92
N TRP A 232 12.04 -15.34 0.05
CA TRP A 232 11.89 -13.92 0.38
C TRP A 232 10.60 -13.31 -0.16
N LEU A 233 9.74 -14.14 -0.75
CA LEU A 233 8.48 -13.72 -1.38
C LEU A 233 7.28 -14.41 -0.72
N PRO A 234 6.14 -13.70 -0.62
CA PRO A 234 5.94 -12.30 -1.00
C PRO A 234 6.66 -11.33 -0.03
N VAL A 235 6.97 -10.13 -0.51
CA VAL A 235 7.58 -9.06 0.30
C VAL A 235 6.57 -8.53 1.31
N VAL A 236 5.34 -8.35 0.85
CA VAL A 236 4.15 -7.99 1.61
C VAL A 236 3.05 -8.99 1.30
N GLY A 237 2.44 -9.55 2.34
CA GLY A 237 1.40 -10.58 2.22
C GLY A 237 0.71 -10.71 3.54
#